data_AF-A0A0M8ZPX4-F1
#
_entry.id   AF-A0A0M8ZPX4-F1
#
_cell.length_a   1.000
_cell.length_b   1.000
_cell.length_c   1.000
_cell.angle_alpha   90.00
_cell.angle_beta   90.00
_cell.angle_gamma   90.00
#
_symmetry.space_group_name_H-M   'P 1'
#
loop_
_entity.id
_entity.type
_entity.pdbx_description
1 polymer ?
#
loop_
_entity_poly.entity_id
_entity_poly.type
_entity_poly.pdbx_seq_one_letter_code
_entity_poly.pdbx_strand_id
1 'polypeptide(L)'
;MPLLLLHGLLDCSITWPATDLEVGLGYILVDQGYDVWLGNMRGNKYSQKHLNLTTSNPEFWMLSWHEIGIYDLPTMIDRIIEQTKQDLYGNT
;
A
#
# COMPACT_ATOMS: atom_id res chain seq x y z
N MET A 1 -6.51 9.22 12.45
CA MET A 1 -5.23 9.51 11.76
C MET A 1 -4.90 8.33 10.87
N PRO A 2 -4.74 8.55 9.55
CA PRO A 2 -4.37 7.51 8.61
C PRO A 2 -2.98 6.97 8.87
N LEU A 3 -2.79 5.66 8.75
CA LEU A 3 -1.50 5.01 8.84
C LEU A 3 -1.34 4.04 7.66
N LEU A 4 -0.40 4.35 6.77
CA LEU A 4 -0.07 3.52 5.61
C LEU A 4 1.02 2.50 5.98
N LEU A 5 0.68 1.22 5.87
CA LEU A 5 1.61 0.10 6.04
C LEU A 5 2.07 -0.44 4.68
N LEU A 6 3.39 -0.43 4.43
CA LEU A 6 4.02 -0.89 3.20
C LEU A 6 4.86 -2.13 3.44
N HIS A 7 4.50 -3.22 2.78
CA HIS A 7 5.20 -4.50 2.88
C HIS A 7 6.63 -4.44 2.31
N GLY A 8 7.45 -5.44 2.64
CA GLY A 8 8.84 -5.55 2.19
C GLY A 8 9.03 -6.16 0.80
N LEU A 9 10.29 -6.51 0.50
CA LEU A 9 10.71 -7.15 -0.75
C LEU A 9 9.99 -8.50 -0.96
N LEU A 10 9.42 -8.69 -2.16
CA LEU A 10 8.70 -9.92 -2.57
C LEU A 10 7.50 -10.29 -1.68
N ASP A 11 6.92 -9.31 -0.98
CA ASP A 11 5.77 -9.49 -0.10
C ASP A 11 4.49 -8.84 -0.68
N CYS A 12 3.40 -8.85 0.08
CA CYS A 12 2.17 -8.10 -0.20
C CYS A 12 1.49 -7.64 1.09
N SER A 13 0.44 -6.83 0.96
CA SER A 13 -0.26 -6.23 2.10
C SER A 13 -0.80 -7.22 3.13
N ILE A 14 -0.95 -8.50 2.77
CA ILE A 14 -1.46 -9.53 3.69
C ILE A 14 -0.56 -9.74 4.89
N THR A 15 0.73 -9.37 4.81
CA THR A 15 1.70 -9.50 5.90
C THR A 15 1.23 -8.84 7.21
N TRP A 16 0.44 -7.76 7.12
CA TRP A 16 -0.05 -7.00 8.27
C TRP A 16 -1.22 -7.65 9.02
N PRO A 17 -2.21 -8.25 8.33
CA PRO A 17 -3.28 -9.04 8.97
C PRO A 17 -3.07 -10.58 8.93
N ALA A 18 -1.97 -11.11 8.38
CA ALA A 18 -1.82 -12.55 8.11
C ALA A 18 -1.81 -13.46 9.36
N THR A 19 -1.54 -12.92 10.53
CA THR A 19 -1.50 -13.64 11.80
C THR A 19 -2.87 -13.59 12.51
N ASP A 20 -2.94 -13.99 13.77
CA ASP A 20 -4.18 -13.91 14.55
C ASP A 20 -4.59 -12.46 14.86
N LEU A 21 -5.88 -12.26 15.15
CA LEU A 21 -6.47 -10.96 15.47
C LEU A 21 -5.73 -10.23 16.61
N GLU A 22 -5.20 -10.97 17.59
CA GLU A 22 -4.53 -10.39 18.76
C GLU A 22 -3.08 -9.94 18.50
N VAL A 23 -2.45 -10.42 17.42
CA VAL A 23 -1.02 -10.21 17.15
C VAL A 23 -0.74 -9.58 15.78
N GLY A 24 -1.71 -9.56 14.87
CA GLY A 24 -1.57 -8.90 13.58
C GLY A 24 -1.46 -7.40 13.74
N LEU A 25 -0.36 -6.81 13.25
CA LEU A 25 -0.11 -5.37 13.38
C LEU A 25 -1.27 -4.53 12.81
N GLY A 26 -1.89 -4.98 11.72
CA GLY A 26 -3.05 -4.32 11.15
C GLY A 26 -4.22 -4.25 12.13
N TYR A 27 -4.50 -5.34 12.84
CA TYR A 27 -5.58 -5.41 13.83
C TYR A 27 -5.25 -4.60 15.10
N ILE A 28 -4.02 -4.72 15.61
CA ILE A 28 -3.56 -3.95 16.77
C ILE A 28 -3.73 -2.44 16.54
N LEU A 29 -3.38 -1.94 15.35
CA LEU A 29 -3.50 -0.52 15.03
C LEU A 29 -4.96 -0.08 14.87
N VAL A 30 -5.82 -0.91 14.28
CA VAL A 30 -7.26 -0.64 14.24
C VAL A 30 -7.85 -0.54 15.65
N ASP A 31 -7.49 -1.47 16.54
CA ASP A 31 -7.95 -1.47 17.94
C ASP A 31 -7.46 -0.26 18.73
N GLN A 32 -6.32 0.32 18.34
CA GLN A 32 -5.79 1.58 18.88
C GLN A 32 -6.46 2.84 18.28
N GLY A 33 -7.40 2.69 17.34
CA GLY A 33 -8.15 3.79 16.75
C GLY A 33 -7.50 4.44 15.51
N TYR A 34 -6.50 3.78 14.90
CA TYR A 34 -5.94 4.24 13.63
C TYR A 34 -6.85 3.88 12.46
N ASP A 35 -6.83 4.72 11.43
CA ASP A 35 -7.40 4.40 10.12
C ASP A 35 -6.30 3.71 9.30
N VAL A 36 -6.34 2.39 9.22
CA VAL A 36 -5.22 1.58 8.69
C VAL A 36 -5.36 1.35 7.19
N TRP A 37 -4.36 1.79 6.43
CA TRP A 37 -4.27 1.62 4.99
C TRP A 37 -3.15 0.63 4.65
N LEU A 38 -3.46 -0.41 3.87
CA LEU A 38 -2.48 -1.43 3.49
C LEU A 38 -2.08 -1.27 2.03
N GLY A 39 -0.85 -0.81 1.78
CA GLY A 39 -0.36 -0.55 0.42
C GLY A 39 0.11 -1.81 -0.30
N ASN A 40 -0.08 -1.84 -1.63
CA ASN A 40 0.45 -2.89 -2.51
C ASN A 40 1.18 -2.25 -3.69
N MET A 41 2.48 -2.53 -3.79
CA MET A 41 3.35 -1.99 -4.83
C MET A 41 3.14 -2.74 -6.16
N ARG A 42 3.35 -2.04 -7.28
CA ARG A 42 3.25 -2.59 -8.64
C ARG A 42 4.03 -3.89 -8.76
N GLY A 43 3.40 -4.89 -9.40
CA GLY A 43 3.99 -6.20 -9.65
C GLY A 43 3.73 -7.25 -8.55
N ASN A 44 3.33 -6.85 -7.33
CA ASN A 44 3.00 -7.81 -6.28
C ASN A 44 1.67 -8.55 -6.58
N LYS A 45 1.31 -9.55 -5.76
CA LYS A 45 0.11 -10.40 -5.94
C LYS A 45 -1.21 -9.64 -6.21
N TYR A 46 -1.38 -8.45 -5.64
CA TYR A 46 -2.63 -7.69 -5.71
C TYR A 46 -2.58 -6.50 -6.69
N SER A 47 -1.39 -6.14 -7.18
CA SER A 47 -1.16 -4.95 -8.02
C SER A 47 -0.53 -5.30 -9.38
N GLN A 48 -1.19 -6.17 -10.15
CA GLN A 48 -0.74 -6.62 -11.48
C GLN A 48 -1.60 -6.12 -12.65
N LYS A 49 -2.28 -4.98 -12.51
CA LYS A 49 -3.06 -4.37 -13.58
C LYS A 49 -2.34 -3.16 -14.14
N HIS A 50 -2.40 -2.99 -15.46
CA HIS A 50 -1.86 -1.84 -16.16
C HIS A 50 -2.82 -1.43 -17.29
N LEU A 51 -2.85 -0.15 -17.65
CA LEU A 51 -3.81 0.37 -18.64
C LEU A 51 -3.52 -0.13 -20.05
N ASN A 52 -2.24 -0.25 -20.41
CA ASN A 52 -1.79 -0.54 -21.77
C ASN A 52 -1.02 -1.86 -21.91
N LEU A 53 -0.70 -2.53 -20.81
CA LEU A 53 0.19 -3.70 -20.77
C LEU A 53 -0.48 -4.81 -19.98
N THR A 54 -0.10 -6.04 -20.26
CA THR A 54 -0.49 -7.23 -19.50
C THR A 54 0.74 -7.88 -18.87
N THR A 55 0.53 -8.78 -17.93
CA THR A 55 1.61 -9.56 -17.31
C THR A 55 2.39 -10.45 -18.29
N SER A 56 1.88 -10.65 -19.51
CA SER A 56 2.60 -11.33 -20.59
C SER A 56 3.63 -10.43 -21.30
N ASN A 57 3.55 -9.11 -21.14
CA ASN A 57 4.50 -8.16 -21.72
C ASN A 57 5.74 -8.06 -20.82
N PRO A 58 6.97 -8.25 -21.33
CA PRO A 58 8.18 -8.07 -20.54
C PRO A 58 8.33 -6.65 -19.96
N GLU A 59 7.87 -5.63 -20.68
CA GLU A 59 7.89 -4.23 -20.28
C GLU A 59 7.04 -3.97 -19.03
N PHE A 60 6.01 -4.80 -18.79
CA PHE A 60 5.21 -4.75 -17.57
C PHE A 60 6.09 -4.95 -16.32
N TRP A 61 7.09 -5.81 -16.44
CA TRP A 61 8.00 -6.21 -15.36
C TRP A 61 9.28 -5.38 -15.31
N MET A 62 9.43 -4.39 -16.18
CA MET A 62 10.52 -3.41 -16.11
C MET A 62 10.25 -2.39 -15.02
N LEU A 63 10.27 -2.84 -13.76
CA LEU A 63 10.03 -2.05 -12.57
C LEU A 63 11.16 -2.25 -11.56
N SER A 64 11.41 -1.22 -10.76
CA SER A 64 12.35 -1.23 -9.65
C SER A 64 11.78 -0.45 -8.46
N TRP A 65 12.57 -0.35 -7.39
CA TRP A 65 12.25 0.53 -6.26
C TRP A 65 12.10 2.00 -6.67
N HIS A 66 12.74 2.42 -7.77
CA HIS A 66 12.64 3.79 -8.25
C HIS A 66 11.19 4.12 -8.64
N GLU A 67 10.56 3.32 -9.49
CA GLU A 67 9.18 3.52 -9.94
C GLU A 67 8.19 3.44 -8.77
N ILE A 68 8.44 2.54 -7.82
CA ILE A 68 7.65 2.44 -6.59
C ILE A 68 7.74 3.74 -5.79
N GLY A 69 8.95 4.29 -5.61
CA GLY A 69 9.17 5.50 -4.84
C GLY A 69 8.60 6.76 -5.48
N ILE A 70 8.68 6.90 -6.80
CA ILE A 70 8.26 8.13 -7.49
C ILE A 70 6.80 8.11 -7.98
N TYR A 71 6.19 6.92 -8.12
CA TYR A 71 4.81 6.79 -8.60
C TYR A 71 3.89 6.15 -7.57
N ASP A 72 4.21 4.96 -7.08
CA ASP A 72 3.28 4.20 -6.24
C ASP A 72 3.08 4.89 -4.89
N LEU A 73 4.17 5.28 -4.22
CA LEU A 73 4.11 5.89 -2.89
C LEU A 73 3.37 7.24 -2.89
N PRO A 74 3.68 8.20 -3.78
CA PRO A 74 2.92 9.45 -3.87
C PRO A 74 1.43 9.19 -4.17
N THR A 75 1.13 8.31 -5.13
CA THR A 75 -0.27 8.00 -5.49
C THR A 75 -1.05 7.40 -4.32
N MET A 76 -0.44 6.51 -3.54
CA MET A 76 -1.06 5.94 -2.34
C MET A 76 -1.33 7.02 -1.29
N ILE A 77 -0.37 7.91 -1.03
CA ILE A 77 -0.51 9.00 -0.06
C ILE A 77 -1.60 9.99 -0.51
N ASP A 78 -1.57 10.44 -1.77
CA ASP A 78 -2.55 11.36 -2.34
C ASP A 78 -3.97 10.78 -2.24
N ARG A 79 -4.11 9.48 -2.53
CA ARG A 79 -5.38 8.76 -2.40
C ARG A 79 -5.90 8.78 -0.96
N ILE A 80 -5.03 8.57 0.03
CA ILE A 80 -5.38 8.58 1.45
C ILE A 80 -5.83 9.98 1.87
N ILE A 81 -5.06 11.01 1.53
CA ILE A 81 -5.40 12.42 1.81
C ILE A 81 -6.76 12.77 1.18
N GLU A 82 -6.98 12.39 -0.07
CA GLU A 82 -8.23 12.65 -0.78
C GLU A 82 -9.43 12.00 -0.10
N GLN A 83 -9.29 10.77 0.38
CA GLN A 83 -10.38 10.02 1.02
C GLN A 83 -10.67 10.46 2.44
N THR A 84 -9.62 10.66 3.22
CA THR A 84 -9.73 10.91 4.66
C THR A 84 -9.91 12.39 4.96
N LYS A 85 -9.59 13.27 3.99
CA LYS A 85 -9.55 14.73 4.16
C LYS A 85 -8.60 15.17 5.27
N GLN A 86 -7.60 14.34 5.58
CA GLN A 86 -6.54 14.68 6.52
C GLN A 86 -5.26 14.98 5.74
N ASP A 87 -4.58 16.08 6.08
CA ASP A 87 -3.27 16.39 5.54
C ASP A 87 -2.20 15.41 6.07
N LEU A 88 -0.96 15.57 5.58
CA LEU A 88 0.18 14.73 5.99
C LEU A 88 0.48 14.77 7.50
N TYR A 89 -0.01 15.80 8.21
CA TYR A 89 0.20 16.01 9.63
C TYR A 89 -1.02 15.62 10.47
N GLY A 90 -2.07 15.09 9.84
CA GLY A 90 -3.30 14.68 10.50
C GLY A 90 -4.26 15.83 10.83
N ASN A 91 -4.07 17.01 10.23
CA ASN A 91 -5.03 18.11 10.33
C ASN A 91 -6.14 17.96 9.30
N THR A 92 -7.34 18.40 9.66
CA THR A 92 -8.53 18.47 8.78
C THR A 92 -8.71 19.85 8.18
#